data_AF-A0A3N4HLF9-F1
#
_entry.id   AF-A0A3N4HLF9-F1
#
_cell.length_a   1.000
_cell.length_b   1.000
_cell.length_c   1.000
_cell.angle_alpha   90.00
_cell.angle_beta   90.00
_cell.angle_gamma   90.00
#
_symmetry.space_group_name_H-M   'P 1'
#
loop_
_entity.id
_entity.type
_entity.pdbx_description
1 polymer ?
#
loop_
_entity_poly.entity_id
_entity_poly.type
_entity_poly.pdbx_seq_one_letter_code
_entity_poly.pdbx_strand_id
1 'polypeptide(L)'
;MKAANWKRFVFHQSPIYFRKYLPKEHYDAWMNLVDGIRLATRRTLDLDEVDQVRERFFQFVDYYERTFYRYDADRVSACLPTIHQLRHVHEAILICGPMFVYAQWSMERV
;
A
#
# COMPACT_ATOMS: atom_id res chain seq x y z
N MET A 1 -14.48 -0.56 -9.01
CA MET A 1 -14.48 -0.44 -7.54
C MET A 1 -14.09 0.99 -7.18
N LYS A 2 -14.83 1.67 -6.30
CA LYS A 2 -14.57 3.05 -5.85
C LYS A 2 -13.54 3.09 -4.71
N ALA A 3 -12.83 4.21 -4.52
CA ALA A 3 -11.80 4.33 -3.49
C ALA A 3 -12.31 4.06 -2.06
N ALA A 4 -13.53 4.46 -1.69
CA ALA A 4 -14.10 4.15 -0.37
C ALA A 4 -14.32 2.65 -0.16
N ASN A 5 -14.79 1.94 -1.20
CA ASN A 5 -14.99 0.49 -1.17
C ASN A 5 -13.64 -0.24 -1.08
N TRP A 6 -12.63 0.24 -1.80
CA TRP A 6 -11.28 -0.27 -1.71
C TRP A 6 -10.71 -0.11 -0.30
N LYS A 7 -10.81 1.09 0.31
CA LYS A 7 -10.39 1.32 1.69
C LYS A 7 -11.04 0.33 2.66
N ARG A 8 -12.36 0.13 2.55
CA ARG A 8 -13.09 -0.81 3.41
C ARG A 8 -12.60 -2.24 3.22
N PHE A 9 -12.33 -2.64 1.98
CA PHE A 9 -11.74 -3.94 1.68
C PHE A 9 -10.35 -4.08 2.32
N VAL A 10 -9.43 -3.17 2.01
CA VAL A 10 -8.05 -3.22 2.50
C VAL A 10 -7.99 -3.17 4.03
N PHE A 11 -8.75 -2.30 4.68
CA PHE A 11 -8.62 -2.10 6.13
C PHE A 11 -9.38 -3.08 7.00
N HIS A 12 -10.47 -3.67 6.52
CA HIS A 12 -11.35 -4.49 7.35
C HIS A 12 -11.53 -5.91 6.83
N GLN A 13 -11.83 -6.06 5.54
CA GLN A 13 -12.17 -7.38 4.98
C GLN A 13 -10.89 -8.19 4.71
N SER A 14 -9.93 -7.61 4.01
CA SER A 14 -8.71 -8.30 3.59
C SER A 14 -7.88 -8.85 4.75
N PRO A 15 -7.68 -8.15 5.89
CA PRO A 15 -6.91 -8.71 7.01
C PRO A 15 -7.57 -9.95 7.61
N ILE A 16 -8.90 -10.02 7.60
CA ILE A 16 -9.66 -11.15 8.15
C ILE A 16 -9.66 -12.31 7.15
N TYR A 17 -10.03 -12.06 5.89
CA TYR A 17 -10.12 -13.10 4.88
C TYR A 17 -8.76 -13.71 4.57
N PHE A 18 -7.75 -12.88 4.32
CA PHE A 18 -6.45 -13.37 3.88
C PHE A 18 -5.69 -14.12 4.97
N ARG A 19 -5.96 -13.88 6.25
CA ARG A 19 -5.37 -14.65 7.35
C ARG A 19 -5.66 -16.15 7.25
N LYS A 20 -6.82 -16.51 6.70
CA LYS A 20 -7.22 -17.91 6.50
C LYS A 20 -6.71 -18.49 5.17
N TYR A 21 -6.64 -17.67 4.12
CA TYR A 21 -6.48 -18.16 2.75
C TYR A 21 -5.08 -17.97 2.15
N LEU A 22 -4.28 -17.04 2.66
CA LEU A 22 -2.94 -16.81 2.16
C LEU A 22 -1.90 -17.61 2.95
N PRO A 23 -0.87 -18.16 2.28
CA PRO A 23 0.37 -18.56 2.92
C PRO A 23 0.92 -17.43 3.80
N LYS A 24 1.59 -17.80 4.90
CA LYS A 24 2.06 -16.84 5.92
C LYS A 24 2.89 -15.71 5.31
N GLU A 25 3.81 -16.02 4.39
CA GLU A 25 4.68 -15.02 3.74
C GLU A 25 3.87 -13.96 2.97
N HIS A 26 2.83 -14.38 2.24
CA HIS A 26 2.00 -13.47 1.44
C HIS A 26 1.08 -12.66 2.34
N TYR A 27 0.59 -13.27 3.43
CA TYR A 27 -0.21 -12.58 4.42
C TYR A 27 0.59 -11.51 5.17
N ASP A 28 1.82 -11.82 5.60
CA ASP A 28 2.69 -10.88 6.29
C ASP A 28 3.04 -9.69 5.40
N ALA A 29 3.39 -9.95 4.13
CA ALA A 29 3.65 -8.89 3.16
C ALA A 29 2.40 -8.02 2.89
N TRP A 30 1.22 -8.64 2.76
CA TRP A 30 -0.04 -7.92 2.64
C TRP A 30 -0.32 -7.04 3.86
N MET A 31 -0.13 -7.58 5.07
CA MET A 31 -0.32 -6.81 6.30
C MET A 31 0.67 -5.65 6.42
N ASN A 32 1.91 -5.84 5.97
CA ASN A 32 2.89 -4.75 5.90
C ASN A 32 2.42 -3.59 5.00
N LEU A 33 1.84 -3.91 3.84
CA LEU A 33 1.20 -2.91 2.97
C LEU A 33 0.02 -2.23 3.68
N VAL A 34 -0.88 -3.00 4.29
CA VAL A 34 -2.07 -2.46 4.98
C VAL A 34 -1.66 -1.49 6.08
N ASP A 35 -0.66 -1.84 6.88
CA ASP A 35 -0.16 -1.00 7.96
C ASP A 35 0.55 0.26 7.43
N GLY A 36 1.30 0.14 6.33
CA GLY A 36 1.87 1.29 5.63
C GLY A 36 0.80 2.27 5.14
N ILE A 37 -0.28 1.77 4.51
CA ILE A 37 -1.40 2.62 4.04
C ILE A 37 -2.12 3.27 5.24
N ARG A 38 -2.36 2.53 6.33
CA ARG A 38 -2.98 3.07 7.54
C ARG A 38 -2.15 4.21 8.14
N LEU A 39 -0.82 4.01 8.24
CA LEU A 39 0.09 5.03 8.75
C LEU A 39 0.09 6.28 7.86
N ALA A 40 0.30 6.09 6.56
CA ALA A 40 0.36 7.17 5.55
C ALA A 40 -0.91 8.04 5.50
N THR A 41 -2.05 7.51 5.94
CA THR A 41 -3.37 8.16 5.88
C THR A 41 -3.88 8.65 7.23
N ARG A 42 -3.02 8.67 8.25
CA ARG A 42 -3.32 9.36 9.51
C ARG A 42 -3.49 10.86 9.26
N ARG A 43 -4.16 11.53 10.20
CA ARG A 43 -4.37 12.99 10.14
C ARG A 43 -3.08 13.77 10.37
N THR A 44 -2.16 13.18 11.14
CA THR A 44 -0.87 13.75 11.51
C THR A 44 0.17 12.63 11.43
N LEU A 45 1.35 12.97 10.91
CA LEU A 45 2.54 12.13 10.91
C LEU A 45 3.74 12.97 11.36
N ASP A 46 4.64 12.39 12.14
CA ASP A 46 6.00 12.93 12.32
C ASP A 46 6.98 12.36 11.28
N LEU A 47 8.22 12.85 11.27
CA LEU A 47 9.23 12.45 10.28
C LEU A 47 9.64 10.98 10.42
N ASP A 48 9.68 10.45 11.64
CA ASP A 48 10.01 9.04 11.88
C ASP A 48 8.89 8.13 11.35
N GLU A 49 7.64 8.56 11.48
CA GLU A 49 6.48 7.89 10.89
C GLU A 49 6.50 7.97 9.35
N VAL A 50 6.97 9.06 8.76
CA VAL A 50 7.16 9.15 7.29
C VAL A 50 8.24 8.17 6.82
N ASP A 51 9.36 8.05 7.55
CA ASP A 51 10.40 7.07 7.26
C ASP A 51 9.89 5.62 7.41
N GLN A 52 9.01 5.36 8.38
CA GLN A 52 8.32 4.07 8.49
C GLN A 52 7.41 3.80 7.30
N VAL A 53 6.69 4.81 6.78
CA VAL A 53 5.90 4.66 5.54
C VAL A 53 6.79 4.27 4.37
N ARG A 54 7.94 4.96 4.21
CA ARG A 54 8.93 4.64 3.17
C ARG A 54 9.34 3.17 3.27
N GLU A 55 9.82 2.75 4.44
CA GLU A 55 10.36 1.41 4.64
C GLU A 55 9.32 0.32 4.32
N ARG A 56 8.10 0.47 4.84
CA ARG A 56 7.02 -0.50 4.61
C ARG A 56 6.67 -0.65 3.13
N PHE A 57 6.59 0.47 2.40
CA PHE A 57 6.29 0.42 0.98
C PHE A 57 7.45 -0.11 0.14
N PHE A 58 8.69 0.23 0.48
CA PHE A 58 9.86 -0.35 -0.18
C PHE A 58 9.91 -1.88 0.01
N GLN A 59 9.71 -2.35 1.23
CA GLN A 59 9.64 -3.79 1.55
C GLN A 59 8.52 -4.50 0.77
N PHE A 60 7.32 -3.90 0.70
CA PHE A 60 6.23 -4.51 -0.06
C PHE A 60 6.51 -4.53 -1.56
N VAL A 61 7.08 -3.46 -2.13
CA VAL A 61 7.43 -3.40 -3.54
C VAL A 61 8.52 -4.42 -3.88
N ASP A 62 9.57 -4.55 -3.05
CA ASP A 62 10.60 -5.59 -3.22
C ASP A 62 9.99 -7.00 -3.20
N TYR A 63 9.15 -7.28 -2.20
CA TYR A 63 8.42 -8.56 -2.13
C TYR A 63 7.60 -8.82 -3.40
N TYR A 64 6.88 -7.81 -3.89
CA TYR A 64 6.03 -7.96 -5.08
C TYR A 64 6.87 -8.16 -6.34
N GLU A 65 7.94 -7.39 -6.50
CA GLU A 65 8.86 -7.47 -7.63
C GLU A 65 9.54 -8.83 -7.69
N ARG A 66 9.94 -9.39 -6.54
CA ARG A 66 10.56 -10.74 -6.45
C ARG A 66 9.55 -11.87 -6.66
N THR A 67 8.33 -11.74 -6.15
CA THR A 67 7.35 -12.84 -6.12
C THR A 67 6.51 -12.90 -7.39
N PHE A 68 5.96 -11.75 -7.80
CA PHE A 68 4.97 -11.65 -8.86
C PHE A 68 5.56 -11.15 -10.17
N TYR A 69 6.36 -10.08 -10.17
CA TYR A 69 7.01 -9.62 -11.42
C TYR A 69 8.19 -10.52 -11.82
N ARG A 70 8.96 -10.99 -10.83
CA ARG A 70 10.18 -11.80 -10.95
C ARG A 70 11.31 -11.15 -11.77
N TYR A 71 11.30 -9.82 -11.91
CA TYR A 71 12.26 -9.08 -12.73
C TYR A 71 12.37 -9.60 -14.17
N ASP A 72 11.24 -10.08 -14.70
CA ASP A 72 11.17 -10.74 -16.00
C ASP A 72 10.39 -9.85 -16.97
N ALA A 73 11.05 -9.42 -18.06
CA ALA A 73 10.45 -8.58 -19.08
C ALA A 73 9.23 -9.24 -19.74
N ASP A 74 9.20 -10.57 -19.84
CA ASP A 74 8.05 -11.31 -20.38
C ASP A 74 6.83 -11.23 -19.45
N ARG A 75 7.03 -10.77 -18.21
CA ARG A 75 6.01 -10.56 -17.18
C ARG A 75 5.74 -9.08 -16.92
N VAL A 76 6.04 -8.20 -17.89
CA VAL A 76 5.81 -6.75 -17.77
C VAL A 76 4.37 -6.37 -17.38
N SER A 77 3.39 -7.22 -17.70
CA SER A 77 2.00 -7.04 -17.25
C SER A 77 1.83 -7.08 -15.72
N ALA A 78 2.77 -7.70 -15.01
CA ALA A 78 2.88 -7.66 -13.56
C ALA A 78 3.74 -6.49 -13.06
N CYS A 79 4.48 -5.77 -13.89
CA CYS A 79 5.23 -4.56 -13.48
C CYS A 79 4.30 -3.34 -13.39
N LEU A 80 3.36 -3.38 -12.45
CA LEU A 80 2.28 -2.40 -12.37
C LEU A 80 2.80 -1.03 -11.89
N PRO A 81 2.49 0.07 -12.60
CA PRO A 81 2.89 1.41 -12.17
C PRO A 81 2.26 1.79 -10.81
N THR A 82 1.07 1.28 -10.50
CA THR A 82 0.41 1.49 -9.21
C THR A 82 1.16 0.86 -8.04
N ILE A 83 1.87 -0.26 -8.27
CA ILE A 83 2.72 -0.89 -7.25
C ILE A 83 4.02 -0.09 -7.12
N HIS A 84 4.66 0.26 -8.24
CA HIS A 84 5.89 1.06 -8.23
C HIS A 84 5.70 2.41 -7.52
N GLN A 85 4.56 3.09 -7.77
CA GLN A 85 4.21 4.37 -7.16
C GLN A 85 4.20 4.35 -5.62
N LEU A 86 4.06 3.19 -4.98
CA LEU A 86 4.14 3.07 -3.51
C LEU A 86 5.49 3.58 -2.98
N ARG A 87 6.58 3.43 -3.76
CA ARG A 87 7.90 3.95 -3.37
C ARG A 87 7.93 5.47 -3.22
N HIS A 88 7.04 6.20 -3.89
CA HIS A 88 7.03 7.67 -3.88
C HIS A 88 6.06 8.28 -2.87
N VAL A 89 5.31 7.46 -2.13
CA VAL A 89 4.29 7.99 -1.20
C VAL A 89 4.91 8.79 -0.07
N HIS A 90 6.07 8.38 0.45
CA HIS A 90 6.76 9.14 1.50
C HIS A 90 7.19 10.54 1.02
N GLU A 91 7.70 10.67 -0.21
CA GLU A 91 8.01 11.95 -0.84
C GLU A 91 6.74 12.80 -1.00
N ALA A 92 5.65 12.19 -1.47
CA ALA A 92 4.36 12.87 -1.58
C ALA A 92 3.84 13.36 -0.22
N ILE A 93 4.09 12.63 0.88
CA ILE A 93 3.73 13.09 2.23
C ILE A 93 4.56 14.30 2.65
N LEU A 94 5.86 14.32 2.36
CA LEU A 94 6.74 15.45 2.67
C LEU A 94 6.36 16.72 1.89
N ILE A 95 5.87 16.56 0.66
CA ILE A 95 5.52 17.69 -0.22
C ILE A 95 4.07 18.17 0.00
N CYS A 96 3.12 17.24 0.10
CA CYS A 96 1.68 17.54 0.07
C CYS A 96 0.98 17.35 1.43
N GLY A 97 1.71 16.89 2.45
CA GLY A 97 1.15 16.47 3.73
C GLY A 97 0.55 15.06 3.71
N PRO A 98 -0.10 14.63 4.80
CA PRO A 98 -0.60 13.26 4.93
C PRO A 98 -1.57 12.84 3.82
N MET A 99 -1.55 11.56 3.43
CA MET A 99 -2.37 11.07 2.31
C MET A 99 -3.88 11.28 2.49
N PHE A 100 -4.38 11.41 3.73
CA PHE A 100 -5.80 11.64 3.96
C PHE A 100 -6.32 12.91 3.24
N VAL A 101 -5.42 13.89 2.98
CA VAL A 101 -5.75 15.16 2.34
C VAL A 101 -6.09 14.98 0.86
N TYR A 102 -5.39 14.10 0.14
CA TYR A 102 -5.52 13.93 -1.31
C TYR A 102 -6.03 12.54 -1.74
N ALA A 103 -6.22 11.61 -0.80
CA ALA A 103 -6.84 10.32 -1.08
C ALA A 103 -8.28 10.50 -1.60
N GLN A 104 -8.63 9.72 -2.62
CA GLN A 104 -9.94 9.80 -3.27
C GLN A 104 -11.10 9.18 -2.44
N TRP A 105 -10.85 8.78 -1.19
CA TRP A 105 -11.85 8.12 -0.33
C TRP A 105 -13.11 8.96 -0.12
N SER A 106 -12.95 10.28 -0.05
CA SER A 106 -14.05 11.23 0.08
C SER A 106 -14.56 11.73 -1.27
N MET A 107 -13.96 11.40 -2.40
CA MET A 107 -14.51 11.77 -3.71
C MET A 107 -15.31 10.60 -4.30
N GLU A 108 -14.80 9.39 -4.13
CA GLU A 108 -15.37 8.17 -4.68
C GLU A 108 -16.06 7.32 -3.60
N ARG A 109 -17.27 7.72 -3.21
CA ARG A 109 -18.03 7.14 -2.09
C ARG A 109 -19.20 6.23 -2.48
N VAL A 110 -19.78 6.43 -3.67
CA VAL A 110 -21.00 5.75 -4.18
C VAL A 110 -20.66 5.02 -5.47
#